data_AF-A0A377BU28-F1
#
_entry.id   AF-A0A377BU28-F1
#
_cell.length_a   1.000
_cell.length_b   1.000
_cell.length_c   1.000
_cell.angle_alpha   90.00
_cell.angle_beta   90.00
_cell.angle_gamma   90.00
#
_symmetry.space_group_name_H-M   'P 1'
#
loop_
_entity.id
_entity.type
_entity.pdbx_description
1 polymer ?
#
loop_
_entity_poly.entity_id
_entity_poly.type
_entity_poly.pdbx_seq_one_letter_code
_entity_poly.pdbx_strand_id
1 'polypeptide(L)'
;MQQVLFDLVQTDTIKNSLTLGSHILKKIKPVHKLHSRNTEQAAFVVLKSPSVPSVLVETSFITNPEEERLLGTAAFRQKIATSDC
;
A
#
# COMPACT_ATOMS: atom_id res chain seq x y z
N MET A 1 19.26 19.95 -18.09
CA MET A 1 17.99 19.49 -18.70
C MET A 1 17.59 18.07 -18.27
N GLN A 2 18.51 17.08 -18.23
CA GLN A 2 18.17 15.72 -17.78
C GLN A 2 17.69 15.62 -16.32
N GLN A 3 18.24 16.43 -15.40
CA GLN A 3 17.79 16.45 -13.99
C GLN A 3 16.33 16.88 -13.85
N VAL A 4 15.89 17.92 -14.57
CA VAL A 4 14.50 18.39 -14.52
C VAL A 4 13.51 17.34 -15.03
N LEU A 5 13.88 16.59 -16.08
CA LEU A 5 13.05 15.48 -16.58
C LEU A 5 12.98 14.34 -15.57
N PHE A 6 14.11 14.00 -14.93
CA PHE A 6 14.17 12.97 -13.90
C PHE A 6 13.29 13.33 -12.68
N ASP A 7 13.38 14.58 -12.21
CA ASP A 7 12.59 15.08 -11.09
C ASP A 7 11.08 15.08 -11.41
N LEU A 8 10.72 15.40 -12.66
CA LEU A 8 9.34 15.34 -13.14
C LEU A 8 8.80 13.91 -13.16
N VAL A 9 9.56 12.96 -13.70
CA VAL A 9 9.17 11.54 -13.75
C VAL A 9 9.05 10.95 -12.34
N GLN A 10 9.94 11.32 -11.42
CA GLN A 10 9.85 10.89 -10.03
C GLN A 10 8.61 11.48 -9.35
N THR A 11 8.32 12.77 -9.58
CA THR A 11 7.13 13.43 -9.02
C THR A 11 5.84 12.79 -9.54
N ASP A 12 5.77 12.46 -10.83
CA ASP A 12 4.62 11.79 -11.42
C ASP A 12 4.44 10.37 -10.86
N THR A 13 5.54 9.63 -10.72
CA THR A 13 5.55 8.29 -10.12
C THR A 13 5.04 8.32 -8.67
N ILE A 14 5.42 9.33 -7.87
CA ILE A 14 4.92 9.50 -6.50
C ILE A 14 3.41 9.79 -6.50
N LYS A 15 2.92 10.66 -7.39
CA LYS A 15 1.48 10.97 -7.50
C LYS A 15 0.67 9.73 -7.91
N ASN A 16 1.18 8.96 -8.86
CA ASN A 16 0.56 7.70 -9.28
C ASN A 16 0.55 6.66 -8.15
N SER A 17 1.63 6.59 -7.35
CA SER A 17 1.70 5.73 -6.17
C SER A 17 0.68 6.11 -5.09
N LEU A 18 0.49 7.42 -4.84
CA LEU A 18 -0.53 7.90 -3.90
C LEU A 18 -1.95 7.59 -4.37
N THR A 19 -2.18 7.73 -5.68
CA THR A 19 -3.47 7.41 -6.29
C THR A 19 -3.74 5.91 -6.16
N LEU A 20 -2.77 5.07 -6.53
CA LEU A 20 -2.82 3.62 -6.35
C LEU A 20 -3.12 3.23 -4.90
N GLY A 21 -2.37 3.78 -3.95
CA GLY A 21 -2.59 3.53 -2.52
C GLY A 21 -3.99 3.92 -2.06
N SER A 22 -4.52 5.05 -2.55
CA SER A 22 -5.88 5.50 -2.22
C SER A 22 -6.96 4.57 -2.77
N HIS A 23 -6.75 4.00 -3.96
CA HIS A 23 -7.67 3.01 -4.54
C HIS A 23 -7.66 1.71 -3.74
N ILE A 24 -6.49 1.19 -3.39
CA ILE A 24 -6.32 0.00 -2.56
C ILE A 24 -6.96 0.22 -1.18
N LEU A 25 -6.68 1.35 -0.53
CA LEU A 25 -7.23 1.68 0.78
C LEU A 25 -8.77 1.67 0.78
N LYS A 26 -9.41 2.21 -0.25
CA LYS A 26 -10.88 2.20 -0.41
C LYS A 26 -11.44 0.78 -0.54
N LYS A 27 -10.68 -0.14 -1.11
CA LYS A 27 -11.06 -1.53 -1.33
C LYS A 27 -10.87 -2.43 -0.10
N ILE A 28 -9.79 -2.22 0.67
CA ILE A 28 -9.52 -2.99 1.90
C ILE A 28 -10.39 -2.54 3.07
N LYS A 29 -10.69 -1.24 3.17
CA LYS A 29 -11.40 -0.65 4.31
C LYS A 29 -12.71 -1.37 4.71
N PRO A 30 -13.55 -1.90 3.79
CA PRO A 30 -14.73 -2.69 4.15
C PRO A 30 -14.42 -4.12 4.63
N VAL A 31 -13.24 -4.65 4.28
CA VAL A 31 -12.83 -6.03 4.53
C VAL A 31 -12.13 -6.20 5.87
N HIS A 32 -11.33 -5.22 6.28
CA HIS A 32 -10.55 -5.22 7.52
C HIS A 32 -10.39 -3.80 8.10
N LYS A 33 -10.20 -3.72 9.42
CA LYS A 33 -9.95 -2.44 10.10
C LYS A 33 -8.51 -2.03 9.85
N LEU A 34 -8.34 -0.87 9.22
CA LEU A 34 -7.02 -0.33 8.92
C LEU A 34 -6.52 0.56 10.07
N HIS A 35 -5.21 0.55 10.30
CA HIS A 35 -4.56 1.43 11.29
C HIS A 35 -4.72 2.90 10.93
N SER A 36 -4.50 3.23 9.65
CA SER A 36 -4.64 4.59 9.12
C SER A 36 -5.81 4.70 8.15
N ARG A 37 -6.45 5.87 8.15
CA ARG A 37 -7.56 6.19 7.24
C ARG A 37 -7.09 6.84 5.94
N ASN A 38 -5.80 7.15 5.83
CA ASN A 38 -5.17 7.84 4.71
C ASN A 38 -3.94 7.05 4.24
N THR A 39 -3.50 7.30 3.01
CA THR A 39 -2.19 6.83 2.54
C THR A 39 -1.08 7.60 3.22
N GLU A 40 -0.11 6.88 3.79
CA GLU A 40 1.06 7.48 4.43
C GLU A 40 2.27 7.42 3.52
N GLN A 41 3.15 8.42 3.65
CA GLN A 41 4.41 8.46 2.91
C GLN A 41 5.56 8.16 3.87
N ALA A 42 6.40 7.21 3.48
CA ALA A 42 7.56 6.81 4.24
C ALA A 42 8.73 6.50 3.29
N ALA A 43 9.96 6.72 3.76
CA ALA A 43 11.17 6.61 2.96
C ALA A 43 11.71 5.17 2.84
N PHE A 44 10.82 4.19 2.61
CA PHE A 44 11.20 2.79 2.45
C PHE A 44 11.96 2.56 1.14
N VAL A 45 13.07 1.83 1.20
CA VAL A 45 13.92 1.53 0.03
C VAL A 45 13.13 0.82 -1.08
N VAL A 46 12.21 -0.06 -0.73
CA VAL A 46 11.36 -0.81 -1.67
C VAL A 46 10.40 0.09 -2.47
N LEU A 47 10.16 1.33 -2.03
CA LEU A 47 9.28 2.29 -2.70
C LEU A 47 10.04 3.31 -3.56
N LYS A 48 11.37 3.23 -3.67
CA LYS A 48 12.21 4.25 -4.31
C LYS A 48 12.40 4.08 -5.82
N SER A 49 11.62 3.22 -6.48
CA SER A 49 11.72 3.08 -7.93
C SER A 49 11.28 4.40 -8.62
N PRO A 50 12.15 5.05 -9.42
CA PRO A 50 11.84 6.36 -9.99
C PRO A 50 10.86 6.30 -11.17
N SER A 51 10.63 5.11 -11.75
CA SER A 51 9.79 4.92 -12.94
C SER A 51 8.63 3.94 -12.73
N VAL A 52 8.50 3.36 -11.54
CA VAL A 52 7.45 2.37 -11.23
C VAL A 52 6.69 2.84 -9.99
N PRO A 53 5.37 3.07 -10.08
CA PRO A 53 4.57 3.35 -8.92
C PRO A 53 4.59 2.18 -7.94
N SER A 54 4.89 2.44 -6.66
CA SER A 54 5.05 1.40 -5.64
C SER A 54 4.28 1.77 -4.39
N VAL A 55 3.64 0.77 -3.77
CA VAL A 55 2.93 0.91 -2.50
C VAL A 55 3.30 -0.22 -1.55
N LEU A 56 3.29 0.05 -0.25
CA LEU A 56 3.43 -0.96 0.79
C LEU A 56 2.05 -1.09 1.47
N VAL A 57 1.51 -2.30 1.49
CA VAL A 57 0.20 -2.60 2.07
C VAL A 57 0.40 -3.36 3.38
N GLU A 58 0.05 -2.71 4.49
CA GLU A 58 0.00 -3.35 5.81
C GLU A 58 -1.37 -4.02 5.96
N THR A 59 -1.39 -5.36 5.96
CA THR A 59 -2.63 -6.14 5.97
C THR A 59 -3.20 -6.32 7.37
N SER A 60 -2.32 -6.57 8.36
CA SER A 60 -2.62 -6.77 9.78
C SER A 60 -1.33 -6.72 10.61
N PHE A 61 -1.44 -6.52 11.93
CA PHE A 61 -0.33 -6.48 12.89
C PHE A 61 -0.18 -7.83 13.61
N ILE A 62 0.97 -8.48 13.41
CA ILE A 62 1.32 -9.73 14.13
C ILE A 62 1.43 -9.51 15.65
N THR A 63 1.73 -8.28 16.07
CA THR A 63 1.79 -7.92 17.50
C THR A 63 0.42 -7.91 18.18
N ASN A 64 -0.68 -7.91 17.42
CA ASN A 64 -2.03 -8.09 17.93
C ASN A 64 -2.45 -9.57 17.81
N PRO A 65 -2.62 -10.31 18.92
CA PRO A 65 -2.93 -11.74 18.88
C PRO A 65 -4.21 -12.10 18.12
N GLU A 66 -5.20 -11.19 18.08
CA GLU A 66 -6.43 -11.41 17.33
C GLU A 66 -6.17 -11.37 15.81
N GLU A 67 -5.37 -10.39 15.37
CA GLU A 67 -5.00 -10.20 13.97
C GLU A 67 -4.02 -11.27 13.48
N GLU A 68 -3.06 -11.67 14.33
CA GLU A 68 -2.16 -12.80 14.04
C GLU A 68 -2.94 -14.09 13.78
N ARG A 69 -3.93 -14.40 14.63
CA ARG A 69 -4.78 -15.59 14.45
C ARG A 69 -5.57 -15.53 13.15
N LEU A 70 -6.07 -14.35 12.78
CA LEU A 70 -6.77 -14.14 11.50
C LEU A 70 -5.82 -14.33 10.30
N LEU A 71 -4.63 -13.73 10.34
CA LEU A 71 -3.56 -13.90 9.33
C LEU A 71 -3.19 -15.37 9.10
N GLY A 72 -3.25 -16.19 10.15
CA GLY A 72 -3.03 -17.64 10.07
C GLY A 72 -4.04 -18.38 9.19
N THR A 73 -5.24 -17.83 8.97
CA THR A 73 -6.30 -18.50 8.21
C THR A 73 -6.23 -18.22 6.70
N ALA A 74 -6.41 -19.26 5.88
CA ALA A 74 -6.42 -19.10 4.42
C ALA A 74 -7.61 -18.25 3.93
N ALA A 75 -8.77 -18.37 4.59
CA ALA A 75 -9.96 -17.59 4.26
C ALA A 75 -9.73 -16.08 4.42
N PHE A 76 -9.07 -15.64 5.49
CA PHE A 76 -8.76 -14.23 5.71
C PHE A 76 -7.74 -13.71 4.67
N ARG A 77 -6.66 -14.47 4.41
CA ARG A 77 -5.68 -14.10 3.38
C ARG A 77 -6.32 -13.99 2.00
N GLN A 78 -7.22 -14.91 1.65
CA GLN A 78 -7.95 -14.85 0.40
C GLN A 78 -8.87 -13.63 0.33
N LYS A 79 -9.57 -13.32 1.43
CA LYS A 79 -10.46 -12.15 1.51
C LYS A 79 -9.70 -10.85 1.23
N ILE A 80 -8.50 -10.68 1.79
CA ILE A 80 -7.63 -9.52 1.53
C ILE A 80 -7.11 -9.53 0.09
N ALA A 81 -6.62 -10.66 -0.40
CA ALA A 81 -6.13 -10.76 -1.79
C ALA A 81 -7.22 -10.40 -2.82
N THR A 82 -8.47 -10.79 -2.56
CA THR A 82 -9.60 -10.48 -3.45
C THR A 82 -10.13 -9.06 -3.31
N SER A 83 -9.85 -8.34 -2.21
CA SER A 83 -10.23 -6.93 -2.14
C SER A 83 -9.32 -6.06 -3.01
N ASP A 84 -8.05 -6.43 -3.14
CA ASP A 84 -7.04 -5.62 -3.83
C ASP A 84 -7.00 -5.81 -5.35
N CYS A 85 -7.66 -6.86 -5.86
CA CYS A 85 -7.81 -7.15 -7.29
C CYS A 85 -9.06 -6.47 -7.87
#